data_AF-A0A147K196-F1
#
_entry.id   AF-A0A147K196-F1
#
_cell.length_a   1.000
_cell.length_b   1.000
_cell.length_c   1.000
_cell.angle_alpha   90.00
_cell.angle_beta   90.00
_cell.angle_gamma   90.00
#
_symmetry.space_group_name_H-M   'P 1'
#
loop_
_entity.id
_entity.type
_entity.pdbx_description
1 polymer ?
#
loop_
_entity_poly.entity_id
_entity_poly.type
_entity_poly.pdbx_seq_one_letter_code
_entity_poly.pdbx_strand_id
1 'polypeptide(L)'
;MKGSGGNTFGDPPLQNRLEATRQTPNRGSRMYYQRLDVRRAILDFANTGGSRGVRECAFYNQKTKSLQRYLDANQRTPICFEEPTDIDRVLAAGASAFYASYWRYYLDDFNNPIGIDLVWTIRAESSGLKFAKEATSWVLQALEAAGVSEPWVKYSGGLGFDLVIPLETVPFEAWAGDVGVLQEMQEGLTSYIVSYLVDHQADVLVDGVVSPVKLKRGKETCLLSELRVKRGLLLAPMSLNPETGLVSVTINPKRLDGFTVWHASPEDARGVVWAPPSRESYELLRQIRPWLPEAMAAETSVF
;
A
#
# COMPACT_ATOMS: atom_id res chain seq x y z
N MET A 1 -20.79 -41.50 -54.13
CA MET A 1 -19.58 -40.67 -54.35
C MET A 1 -19.52 -39.61 -53.27
N LYS A 2 -18.42 -39.63 -52.49
CA LYS A 2 -17.82 -38.58 -51.65
C LYS A 2 -18.69 -37.83 -50.63
N GLY A 3 -18.53 -38.24 -49.37
CA GLY A 3 -18.89 -37.46 -48.19
C GLY A 3 -17.86 -36.35 -47.88
N SER A 4 -18.32 -35.36 -47.13
CA SER A 4 -17.54 -34.24 -46.60
C SER A 4 -17.50 -34.33 -45.08
N GLY A 5 -16.38 -34.80 -44.56
CA GLY A 5 -16.06 -34.81 -43.14
C GLY A 5 -15.57 -33.45 -42.67
N GLY A 6 -16.30 -32.83 -41.74
CA GLY A 6 -15.86 -31.64 -41.02
C GLY A 6 -14.96 -32.03 -39.85
N ASN A 7 -13.68 -31.65 -39.90
CA ASN A 7 -12.75 -31.72 -38.78
C ASN A 7 -13.07 -30.60 -37.79
N THR A 8 -13.61 -30.94 -36.63
CA THR A 8 -13.67 -30.04 -35.47
C THR A 8 -12.35 -30.15 -34.71
N PHE A 9 -11.47 -29.16 -34.88
CA PHE A 9 -10.37 -28.92 -33.96
C PHE A 9 -10.98 -28.46 -32.63
N GLY A 10 -11.08 -29.36 -31.66
CA GLY A 10 -11.44 -29.03 -30.29
C GLY A 10 -10.28 -28.30 -29.63
N ASP A 11 -10.48 -27.03 -29.29
CA ASP A 11 -9.59 -26.32 -28.37
C ASP A 11 -9.57 -27.09 -27.04
N PRO A 12 -8.38 -27.38 -26.47
CA PRO A 12 -8.31 -28.05 -25.20
C PRO A 12 -8.92 -27.18 -24.08
N PRO A 13 -9.56 -27.79 -23.08
CA PRO A 13 -10.23 -27.05 -22.01
C PRO A 13 -9.25 -26.13 -21.25
N LEU A 14 -9.71 -24.90 -20.99
CA LEU A 14 -9.00 -23.81 -20.30
C LEU A 14 -8.35 -24.20 -18.96
N GLN A 15 -8.80 -25.29 -18.33
CA GLN A 15 -8.24 -25.81 -17.08
C GLN A 15 -6.82 -26.38 -17.23
N ASN A 16 -6.43 -26.87 -18.41
CA ASN A 16 -5.09 -27.45 -18.62
C ASN A 16 -3.98 -26.42 -18.90
N ARG A 17 -4.31 -25.12 -19.04
CA ARG A 17 -3.32 -24.04 -19.21
C ARG A 17 -2.81 -23.43 -17.92
N LEU A 18 -3.46 -23.69 -16.78
CA LEU A 18 -3.06 -23.14 -15.47
C LEU A 18 -2.16 -24.08 -14.66
N GLU A 19 -2.04 -25.37 -15.03
CA GLU A 19 -1.22 -26.34 -14.29
C GLU A 19 0.21 -26.53 -14.85
N ALA A 20 0.52 -25.96 -16.02
CA ALA A 20 1.81 -26.15 -16.71
C ALA A 20 2.92 -25.16 -16.29
N THR A 21 2.86 -24.60 -15.08
CA THR A 21 3.85 -23.61 -14.61
C THR A 21 4.38 -23.96 -13.22
N ARG A 22 4.82 -25.21 -13.01
CA ARG A 22 5.85 -25.51 -11.98
C ARG A 22 7.20 -25.01 -12.47
N GLN A 23 7.30 -23.71 -12.71
CA GLN A 23 8.53 -23.03 -13.06
C GLN A 23 9.45 -23.01 -11.84
N THR A 24 10.71 -23.37 -12.08
CA THR A 24 11.86 -22.93 -11.29
C THR A 24 11.68 -21.47 -10.87
N PRO A 25 12.17 -21.04 -9.68
CA PRO A 25 12.03 -19.66 -9.22
C PRO A 25 12.37 -18.71 -10.37
N ASN A 26 11.36 -17.94 -10.77
CA ASN A 26 11.26 -17.34 -12.09
C ASN A 26 12.51 -16.50 -12.34
N ARG A 27 13.40 -16.91 -13.26
CA ARG A 27 14.69 -16.23 -13.51
C ARG A 27 14.49 -14.73 -13.75
N GLY A 28 13.35 -14.34 -14.30
CA GLY A 28 12.92 -12.95 -14.48
C GLY A 28 12.79 -12.16 -13.18
N SER A 29 12.18 -12.71 -12.11
CA SER A 29 11.99 -11.95 -10.86
C SER A 29 13.32 -11.64 -10.17
N ARG A 30 14.27 -12.57 -10.20
CA ARG A 30 15.61 -12.33 -9.65
C ARG A 30 16.36 -11.25 -10.42
N MET A 31 16.28 -11.24 -11.76
CA MET A 31 16.88 -10.18 -12.57
C MET A 31 16.22 -8.83 -12.34
N TYR A 32 14.89 -8.81 -12.16
CA TYR A 32 14.15 -7.59 -11.82
C TYR A 32 14.64 -6.95 -10.52
N TYR A 33 14.75 -7.73 -9.44
CA TYR A 33 15.25 -7.21 -8.15
C TYR A 33 16.75 -6.94 -8.10
N GLN A 34 17.52 -7.25 -9.15
CA GLN A 34 18.92 -6.80 -9.28
C GLN A 34 19.05 -5.36 -9.76
N ARG A 35 17.95 -4.76 -10.25
CA ARG A 35 17.95 -3.36 -10.68
C ARG A 35 18.15 -2.42 -9.48
N LEU A 36 19.06 -1.46 -9.64
CA LEU A 36 19.43 -0.52 -8.59
C LEU A 36 18.25 0.37 -8.14
N ASP A 37 17.45 0.85 -9.09
CA ASP A 37 16.29 1.72 -8.81
C ASP A 37 15.19 0.99 -8.03
N VAL A 38 14.98 -0.30 -8.33
CA VAL A 38 14.03 -1.17 -7.61
C VAL A 38 14.48 -1.40 -6.17
N ARG A 39 15.74 -1.81 -5.97
CA ARG A 39 16.29 -2.02 -4.62
C ARG A 39 16.22 -0.77 -3.77
N ARG A 40 16.61 0.37 -4.37
CA ARG A 40 16.58 1.66 -3.69
C ARG A 40 15.17 2.02 -3.26
N ALA A 41 14.16 1.89 -4.12
CA ALA A 41 12.78 2.20 -3.73
C ALA A 41 12.26 1.31 -2.59
N ILE A 42 12.62 0.02 -2.58
CA ILE A 42 12.26 -0.91 -1.49
C ILE A 42 12.93 -0.50 -0.17
N LEU A 43 14.24 -0.22 -0.22
CA LEU A 43 15.03 0.21 0.95
C LEU A 43 14.58 1.58 1.46
N ASP A 44 14.33 2.54 0.55
CA ASP A 44 13.83 3.87 0.90
C ASP A 44 12.51 3.76 1.64
N PHE A 45 11.59 2.87 1.21
CA PHE A 45 10.34 2.61 1.92
C PHE A 45 10.55 1.91 3.28
N ALA A 46 11.40 0.88 3.32
CA ALA A 46 11.70 0.14 4.55
C ALA A 46 12.34 1.02 5.63
N ASN A 47 13.12 2.02 5.21
CA ASN A 47 13.88 2.93 6.08
C ASN A 47 13.30 4.35 6.15
N THR A 48 12.10 4.60 5.61
CA THR A 48 11.50 5.94 5.72
C THR A 48 11.06 6.16 7.17
N GLY A 49 11.86 6.96 7.88
CA GLY A 49 11.80 7.12 9.33
C GLY A 49 12.70 8.24 9.85
N GLY A 50 13.76 8.60 9.10
CA GLY A 50 14.88 9.32 9.71
C GLY A 50 15.39 8.55 10.94
N SER A 51 15.85 9.26 11.96
CA SER A 51 16.28 8.66 13.23
C SER A 51 15.14 8.13 14.13
N ARG A 52 13.87 8.17 13.67
CA ARG A 52 12.69 7.92 14.52
C ARG A 52 12.20 6.47 14.54
N GLY A 53 12.86 5.52 13.86
CA GLY A 53 12.52 4.10 13.96
C GLY A 53 12.76 3.28 12.69
N VAL A 54 12.64 1.97 12.82
CA VAL A 54 12.72 1.00 11.72
C VAL A 54 11.35 0.39 11.42
N ARG A 55 11.17 -0.13 10.19
CA ARG A 55 10.01 -0.95 9.83
C ARG A 55 10.39 -2.42 9.84
N GLU A 56 9.55 -3.21 10.50
CA GLU A 56 9.57 -4.65 10.29
C GLU A 56 9.30 -4.97 8.81
N CYS A 57 10.09 -5.85 8.23
CA CYS A 57 9.96 -6.32 6.86
C CYS A 57 9.60 -7.81 6.80
N ALA A 58 9.02 -8.20 5.67
CA ALA A 58 8.71 -9.58 5.36
C ALA A 58 8.88 -9.84 3.88
N PHE A 59 8.89 -11.11 3.49
CA PHE A 59 8.90 -11.50 2.09
C PHE A 59 7.94 -12.65 1.83
N TYR A 60 7.35 -12.68 0.64
CA TYR A 60 6.60 -13.84 0.18
C TYR A 60 7.59 -14.89 -0.31
N ASN A 61 7.63 -16.04 0.35
CA ASN A 61 8.51 -17.13 -0.01
C ASN A 61 7.82 -18.01 -1.06
N GLN A 62 8.36 -18.04 -2.27
CA GLN A 62 7.77 -18.77 -3.39
C GLN A 62 7.74 -20.29 -3.16
N LYS A 63 8.68 -20.82 -2.37
CA LYS A 63 8.81 -22.26 -2.10
C LYS A 63 7.73 -22.72 -1.12
N THR A 64 7.47 -21.95 -0.07
CA THR A 64 6.48 -22.28 0.97
C THR A 64 5.10 -21.66 0.71
N LYS A 65 4.99 -20.78 -0.30
CA LYS A 65 3.76 -20.05 -0.65
C LYS A 65 3.19 -19.26 0.52
N SER A 66 4.08 -18.71 1.35
CA SER A 66 3.71 -18.02 2.58
C SER A 66 4.55 -16.77 2.82
N LEU A 67 3.99 -15.85 3.59
CA LEU A 67 4.68 -14.65 4.04
C LEU A 67 5.61 -15.00 5.23
N GLN A 68 6.88 -14.58 5.16
CA GLN A 68 7.89 -14.85 6.17
C GLN A 68 8.47 -13.54 6.70
N ARG A 69 8.46 -13.39 8.02
CA ARG A 69 9.05 -12.25 8.77
C ARG A 69 10.45 -12.54 9.28
N TYR A 70 10.86 -13.81 9.28
CA TYR A 70 12.12 -14.30 9.84
C TYR A 70 12.83 -15.16 8.78
N LEU A 71 14.16 -15.14 8.75
CA LEU A 71 14.94 -15.97 7.83
C LEU A 71 15.06 -17.42 8.31
N ASP A 72 15.06 -17.60 9.63
CA ASP A 72 15.10 -18.90 10.30
C ASP A 72 13.93 -18.98 11.30
N ALA A 73 13.33 -20.16 11.43
CA ALA A 73 12.27 -20.43 12.41
C ALA A 73 12.71 -20.18 13.86
N ASN A 74 14.03 -20.25 14.14
CA ASN A 74 14.57 -20.01 15.49
C ASN A 74 14.88 -18.53 15.77
N GLN A 75 14.82 -17.65 14.76
CA GLN A 75 15.05 -16.22 14.97
C GLN A 75 13.85 -15.56 15.64
N ARG A 76 14.14 -14.68 16.60
CA ARG A 76 13.13 -13.89 17.32
C ARG A 76 12.98 -12.47 16.76
N THR A 77 13.98 -11.99 16.01
CA THR A 77 14.01 -10.65 15.46
C THR A 77 13.51 -10.68 14.01
N PRO A 78 12.46 -9.93 13.68
CA PRO A 78 12.00 -9.81 12.31
C PRO A 78 13.09 -9.22 11.40
N ILE A 79 12.95 -9.47 10.10
CA ILE A 79 13.83 -8.90 9.09
C ILE A 79 13.63 -7.39 9.04
N CYS A 80 14.72 -6.63 8.95
CA CYS A 80 14.72 -5.23 8.53
C CYS A 80 15.60 -5.13 7.28
N PHE A 81 15.22 -4.28 6.33
CA PHE A 81 16.01 -4.06 5.12
C PHE A 81 16.78 -2.76 5.26
N GLU A 82 18.00 -2.84 5.77
CA GLU A 82 18.88 -1.68 5.97
C GLU A 82 19.83 -1.52 4.78
N GLU A 83 20.27 -2.64 4.19
CA GLU A 83 21.24 -2.66 3.11
C GLU A 83 20.77 -3.49 1.90
N PRO A 84 21.30 -3.22 0.68
CA PRO A 84 21.02 -4.05 -0.50
C PRO A 84 21.33 -5.55 -0.30
N THR A 85 22.31 -5.87 0.55
CA THR A 85 22.71 -7.23 0.91
C THR A 85 21.61 -7.99 1.66
N ASP A 86 20.73 -7.29 2.38
CA ASP A 86 19.58 -7.89 3.03
C ASP A 86 18.61 -8.46 2.00
N ILE A 87 18.34 -7.70 0.93
CA ILE A 87 17.51 -8.14 -0.19
C ILE A 87 18.13 -9.38 -0.87
N ASP A 88 19.44 -9.40 -1.08
CA ASP A 88 20.14 -10.56 -1.65
C ASP A 88 19.96 -11.83 -0.82
N ARG A 89 20.06 -11.68 0.50
CA ARG A 89 19.91 -12.79 1.46
C ARG A 89 18.50 -13.39 1.41
N VAL A 90 17.44 -12.57 1.41
CA VAL A 90 16.06 -13.07 1.31
C VAL A 90 15.72 -13.60 -0.09
N LEU A 91 16.29 -13.02 -1.16
CA LEU A 91 16.17 -13.59 -2.51
C LEU A 91 16.80 -14.99 -2.58
N ALA A 92 17.96 -15.19 -1.95
CA ALA A 92 18.59 -16.51 -1.85
C ALA A 92 17.72 -17.50 -1.05
N ALA A 93 17.02 -17.03 -0.01
CA ALA A 93 16.07 -17.84 0.75
C ALA A 93 14.84 -18.26 -0.07
N GLY A 94 14.45 -17.47 -1.08
CA GLY A 94 13.35 -17.78 -2.00
C GLY A 94 12.27 -16.69 -2.09
N ALA A 95 12.59 -15.46 -1.69
CA ALA A 95 11.69 -14.33 -1.84
C ALA A 95 11.27 -14.09 -3.30
N SER A 96 9.98 -13.83 -3.51
CA SER A 96 9.44 -13.32 -4.78
C SER A 96 8.72 -11.98 -4.64
N ALA A 97 8.39 -11.57 -3.42
CA ALA A 97 7.84 -10.25 -3.10
C ALA A 97 8.32 -9.78 -1.73
N PHE A 98 8.31 -8.47 -1.51
CA PHE A 98 8.75 -7.77 -0.32
C PHE A 98 7.62 -6.95 0.28
N TYR A 99 7.53 -6.96 1.59
CA TYR A 99 6.55 -6.23 2.36
C TYR A 99 7.27 -5.48 3.47
N ALA A 100 6.76 -4.32 3.84
CA ALA A 100 7.21 -3.59 5.02
C ALA A 100 6.01 -3.17 5.86
N SER A 101 6.23 -3.07 7.17
CA SER A 101 5.19 -2.67 8.10
C SER A 101 4.89 -1.20 7.97
N TYR A 102 3.62 -0.84 8.05
CA TYR A 102 3.20 0.55 8.22
C TYR A 102 3.35 1.03 9.68
N TRP A 103 3.79 0.17 10.58
CA TRP A 103 4.19 0.53 11.95
C TRP A 103 5.69 0.80 12.03
N ARG A 104 6.09 1.62 13.02
CA ARG A 104 7.49 1.92 13.36
C ARG A 104 7.87 1.30 14.69
N TYR A 105 9.13 0.89 14.80
CA TYR A 105 9.68 0.22 15.99
C TYR A 105 11.08 0.73 16.32
N TYR A 106 11.51 0.51 17.56
CA TYR A 106 12.94 0.43 17.85
C TYR A 106 13.49 -0.91 17.35
N LEU A 107 14.75 -0.94 16.93
CA LEU A 107 15.37 -2.13 16.31
C LEU A 107 15.40 -3.35 17.25
N ASP A 108 15.37 -3.12 18.56
CA ASP A 108 15.38 -4.14 19.59
C ASP A 108 13.99 -4.41 20.23
N ASP A 109 12.94 -3.68 19.82
CA ASP A 109 11.60 -3.81 20.39
C ASP A 109 10.48 -3.73 19.34
N PHE A 110 10.20 -4.88 18.70
CA PHE A 110 9.08 -5.03 17.76
C PHE A 110 7.73 -5.27 18.42
N ASN A 111 7.66 -5.32 19.76
CA ASN A 111 6.41 -5.52 20.49
C ASN A 111 5.76 -4.18 20.85
N ASN A 112 6.56 -3.13 21.02
CA ASN A 112 6.09 -1.78 21.37
C ASN A 112 6.33 -0.83 20.20
N PRO A 113 5.33 -0.65 19.30
CA PRO A 113 5.48 0.30 18.21
C PRO A 113 5.58 1.73 18.74
N ILE A 114 6.38 2.53 18.05
CA ILE A 114 6.62 3.94 18.39
C ILE A 114 5.90 4.90 17.44
N GLY A 115 5.09 4.37 16.53
CA GLY A 115 4.32 5.15 15.57
C GLY A 115 3.74 4.30 14.46
N ILE A 116 2.91 4.91 13.63
CA ILE A 116 2.24 4.26 12.50
C ILE A 116 2.06 5.28 11.37
N ASP A 117 2.19 4.85 10.11
CA ASP A 117 1.69 5.62 8.98
C ASP A 117 0.17 5.47 8.89
N LEU A 118 -0.51 6.50 8.39
CA LEU A 118 -1.95 6.40 8.13
C LEU A 118 -2.13 5.79 6.73
N VAL A 119 -2.70 4.58 6.66
CA VAL A 119 -2.72 3.79 5.41
C VAL A 119 -4.12 3.37 5.00
N TRP A 120 -4.48 3.67 3.76
CA TRP A 120 -5.71 3.20 3.12
C TRP A 120 -5.40 2.31 1.92
N THR A 121 -6.25 1.33 1.70
CA THR A 121 -6.30 0.52 0.48
C THR A 121 -7.61 0.79 -0.23
N ILE A 122 -7.54 0.99 -1.55
CA ILE A 122 -8.70 1.15 -2.42
C ILE A 122 -8.67 -0.02 -3.38
N ARG A 123 -9.68 -0.89 -3.33
CA ARG A 123 -9.73 -2.15 -4.09
C ARG A 123 -11.05 -2.29 -4.82
N ALA A 124 -11.02 -2.66 -6.09
CA ALA A 124 -12.23 -3.02 -6.81
C ALA A 124 -12.78 -4.39 -6.34
N GLU A 125 -14.08 -4.45 -6.05
CA GLU A 125 -14.78 -5.71 -5.73
C GLU A 125 -15.44 -6.30 -6.98
N SER A 126 -16.28 -5.51 -7.65
CA SER A 126 -17.05 -5.91 -8.84
C SER A 126 -16.67 -5.13 -10.09
N SER A 127 -15.65 -4.27 -10.00
CA SER A 127 -15.22 -3.37 -11.07
C SER A 127 -13.80 -3.69 -11.55
N GLY A 128 -13.42 -3.09 -12.68
CA GLY A 128 -12.03 -3.08 -13.13
C GLY A 128 -11.20 -2.02 -12.39
N LEU A 129 -9.90 -2.03 -12.68
CA LEU A 129 -8.94 -1.04 -12.16
C LEU A 129 -9.31 0.42 -12.48
N LYS A 130 -10.05 0.65 -13.57
CA LYS A 130 -10.53 1.99 -13.96
C LYS A 130 -11.31 2.65 -12.83
N PHE A 131 -12.29 1.95 -12.25
CA PHE A 131 -13.09 2.50 -11.16
C PHE A 131 -12.28 2.70 -9.88
N ALA A 132 -11.38 1.77 -9.54
CA ALA A 132 -10.48 1.95 -8.39
C ALA A 132 -9.58 3.19 -8.55
N LYS A 133 -9.17 3.52 -9.77
CA LYS A 133 -8.39 4.72 -10.08
C LYS A 133 -9.21 5.99 -9.85
N GLU A 134 -10.46 6.01 -10.32
CA GLU A 134 -11.38 7.12 -10.11
C GLU A 134 -11.70 7.30 -8.63
N ALA A 135 -12.01 6.22 -7.91
CA ALA A 135 -12.20 6.25 -6.46
C ALA A 135 -10.97 6.78 -5.71
N THR A 136 -9.77 6.39 -6.14
CA THR A 136 -8.52 6.92 -5.59
C THR A 136 -8.39 8.43 -5.83
N SER A 137 -8.78 8.93 -7.01
CA SER A 137 -8.79 10.38 -7.29
C SER A 137 -9.74 11.13 -6.36
N TRP A 138 -10.94 10.61 -6.10
CA TRP A 138 -11.87 11.25 -5.17
C TRP A 138 -11.35 11.29 -3.73
N VAL A 139 -10.74 10.20 -3.27
CA VAL A 139 -10.13 10.15 -1.93
C VAL A 139 -8.96 11.13 -1.82
N LEU A 140 -8.14 11.27 -2.86
CA LEU A 140 -7.07 12.27 -2.90
C LEU A 140 -7.59 13.71 -2.81
N GLN A 141 -8.68 14.02 -3.51
CA GLN A 141 -9.33 15.34 -3.42
C GLN A 141 -9.84 15.62 -2.01
N ALA A 142 -10.45 14.63 -1.35
CA ALA A 142 -10.91 14.75 0.03
C ALA A 142 -9.73 14.96 0.99
N LEU A 143 -8.64 14.21 0.83
CA LEU A 143 -7.42 14.37 1.63
C LEU A 143 -6.79 15.76 1.42
N GLU A 144 -6.74 16.26 0.19
CA GLU A 144 -6.25 17.61 -0.11
C GLU A 144 -7.11 18.69 0.57
N ALA A 145 -8.45 18.55 0.52
CA ALA A 145 -9.38 19.44 1.22
C ALA A 145 -9.24 19.38 2.76
N ALA A 146 -8.79 18.24 3.29
CA ALA A 146 -8.44 18.06 4.69
C ALA A 146 -7.05 18.61 5.06
N GLY A 147 -6.30 19.18 4.11
CA GLY A 147 -4.95 19.73 4.33
C GLY A 147 -3.81 18.72 4.15
N VAL A 148 -4.09 17.54 3.57
CA VAL A 148 -3.09 16.52 3.23
C VAL A 148 -2.77 16.62 1.74
N SER A 149 -1.83 17.48 1.38
CA SER A 149 -1.53 17.78 -0.02
C SER A 149 -0.65 16.75 -0.73
N GLU A 150 0.12 15.95 0.01
CA GLU A 150 1.14 15.05 -0.56
C GLU A 150 1.12 13.63 0.04
N PRO A 151 -0.03 12.92 0.02
CA PRO A 151 -0.02 11.50 0.38
C PRO A 151 0.80 10.71 -0.65
N TRP A 152 1.49 9.68 -0.20
CA TRP A 152 2.12 8.73 -1.11
C TRP A 152 1.08 7.81 -1.71
N VAL A 153 1.14 7.62 -3.03
CA VAL A 153 0.19 6.78 -3.77
C VAL A 153 0.97 5.70 -4.50
N LYS A 154 0.47 4.47 -4.46
CA LYS A 154 0.99 3.40 -5.32
C LYS A 154 -0.11 2.51 -5.85
N TYR A 155 0.08 2.02 -7.06
CA TYR A 155 -0.64 0.85 -7.55
C TYR A 155 -0.20 -0.38 -6.74
N SER A 156 -1.15 -1.22 -6.35
CA SER A 156 -0.90 -2.39 -5.48
C SER A 156 -0.31 -3.60 -6.24
N GLY A 157 -0.20 -3.53 -7.56
CA GLY A 157 0.07 -4.70 -8.42
C GLY A 157 -1.19 -5.52 -8.72
N GLY A 158 -2.32 -5.28 -8.04
CA GLY A 158 -3.61 -5.95 -8.23
C GLY A 158 -4.71 -5.00 -8.69
N LEU A 159 -5.96 -5.22 -8.25
CA LEU A 159 -7.10 -4.40 -8.66
C LEU A 159 -7.30 -3.15 -7.79
N GLY A 160 -6.24 -2.38 -7.54
CA GLY A 160 -6.38 -1.17 -6.73
C GLY A 160 -5.09 -0.46 -6.32
N PHE A 161 -5.23 0.51 -5.42
CA PHE A 161 -4.20 1.46 -5.01
C PHE A 161 -4.06 1.52 -3.50
N ASP A 162 -2.87 1.88 -3.04
CA ASP A 162 -2.58 2.15 -1.64
C ASP A 162 -2.23 3.62 -1.48
N LEU A 163 -2.75 4.22 -0.41
CA LEU A 163 -2.49 5.58 0.02
C LEU A 163 -1.80 5.52 1.36
N VAL A 164 -0.71 6.27 1.52
CA VAL A 164 0.07 6.31 2.76
C VAL A 164 0.34 7.78 3.11
N ILE A 165 -0.04 8.18 4.31
CA ILE A 165 0.44 9.41 4.94
C ILE A 165 1.57 9.00 5.88
N PRO A 166 2.84 9.33 5.57
CA PRO A 166 3.96 9.00 6.42
C PRO A 166 3.79 9.61 7.81
N LEU A 167 4.23 8.91 8.86
CA LEU A 167 4.26 9.44 10.22
C LEU A 167 4.96 10.81 10.32
N GLU A 168 5.99 11.03 9.50
CA GLU A 168 6.75 12.29 9.42
C GLU A 168 5.90 13.47 8.94
N THR A 169 4.71 13.22 8.42
CA THR A 169 3.74 14.26 8.02
C THR A 169 2.92 14.76 9.21
N VAL A 170 2.82 13.97 10.28
CA VAL A 170 2.01 14.26 11.45
C VAL A 170 2.89 14.94 12.50
N PRO A 171 2.60 16.21 12.89
CA PRO A 171 3.36 16.90 13.93
C PRO A 171 3.45 16.09 15.20
N PHE A 172 4.63 16.02 15.83
CA PHE A 172 4.79 15.22 17.05
C PHE A 172 3.85 15.68 18.16
N GLU A 173 3.59 16.98 18.26
CA GLU A 173 2.67 17.58 19.25
C GLU A 173 1.23 17.12 19.06
N ALA A 174 0.85 16.68 17.85
CA ALA A 174 -0.50 16.19 17.54
C ALA A 174 -0.84 14.88 18.24
N TRP A 175 0.17 14.03 18.48
CA TRP A 175 -0.01 12.67 18.99
C TRP A 175 0.85 12.35 20.21
N ALA A 176 1.88 13.15 20.50
CA ALA A 176 2.69 13.13 21.72
C ALA A 176 3.27 11.74 22.11
N GLY A 177 3.56 10.88 21.12
CA GLY A 177 4.02 9.52 21.38
C GLY A 177 2.90 8.47 21.52
N ASP A 178 1.63 8.88 21.55
CA ASP A 178 0.48 7.99 21.67
C ASP A 178 -0.02 7.51 20.29
N VAL A 179 0.20 6.23 20.02
CA VAL A 179 -0.22 5.60 18.76
C VAL A 179 -1.76 5.49 18.66
N GLY A 180 -2.48 5.51 19.79
CA GLY A 180 -3.95 5.55 19.80
C GLY A 180 -4.48 6.81 19.10
N VAL A 181 -3.86 7.96 19.36
CA VAL A 181 -4.24 9.24 18.72
C VAL A 181 -4.05 9.18 17.20
N LEU A 182 -3.01 8.50 16.71
CA LEU A 182 -2.80 8.31 15.27
C LEU A 182 -3.91 7.43 14.64
N GLN A 183 -4.39 6.42 15.37
CA GLN A 183 -5.49 5.57 14.91
C GLN A 183 -6.82 6.32 14.88
N GLU A 184 -7.11 7.13 15.89
CA GLU A 184 -8.28 8.02 15.95
C GLU A 184 -8.23 9.08 14.85
N MET A 185 -7.06 9.67 14.60
CA MET A 185 -6.83 10.59 13.48
C MET A 185 -7.12 9.93 12.14
N GLN A 186 -6.68 8.69 11.94
CA GLN A 186 -6.97 7.95 10.71
C GLN A 186 -8.48 7.71 10.53
N GLU A 187 -9.17 7.30 11.59
CA GLU A 187 -10.61 7.06 11.57
C GLU A 187 -11.39 8.34 11.27
N GLY A 188 -11.02 9.45 11.92
CA GLY A 188 -11.62 10.75 11.68
C GLY A 188 -11.38 11.25 10.24
N LEU A 189 -10.19 11.05 9.68
CA LEU A 189 -9.93 11.33 8.26
C LEU A 189 -10.79 10.46 7.33
N THR A 190 -11.03 9.19 7.65
CA THR A 190 -11.97 8.35 6.89
C THR A 190 -13.39 8.90 6.96
N SER A 191 -13.86 9.30 8.14
CA SER A 191 -15.19 9.93 8.28
C SER A 191 -15.27 11.23 7.48
N TYR A 192 -14.23 12.06 7.49
CA TYR A 192 -14.15 13.26 6.66
C TYR A 192 -14.22 12.91 5.16
N ILE A 193 -13.46 11.91 4.70
CA ILE A 193 -13.50 11.43 3.32
C ILE A 193 -14.93 11.02 2.94
N VAL A 194 -15.62 10.24 3.78
CA VAL A 194 -17.00 9.82 3.53
C VAL A 194 -17.92 11.03 3.37
N SER A 195 -17.89 11.98 4.30
CA SER A 195 -18.70 13.20 4.22
C SER A 195 -18.39 14.02 2.97
N TYR A 196 -17.10 14.23 2.66
CA TYR A 196 -16.67 14.94 1.46
C TYR A 196 -17.23 14.31 0.19
N LEU A 197 -17.16 12.98 0.07
CA LEU A 197 -17.66 12.26 -1.10
C LEU A 197 -19.18 12.38 -1.24
N VAL A 198 -19.93 12.28 -0.14
CA VAL A 198 -21.39 12.46 -0.14
C VAL A 198 -21.76 13.87 -0.62
N ASP A 199 -21.02 14.89 -0.18
CA ASP A 199 -21.32 16.28 -0.50
C ASP A 199 -20.88 16.70 -1.91
N HIS A 200 -19.81 16.10 -2.45
CA HIS A 200 -19.16 16.57 -3.68
C HIS A 200 -19.25 15.60 -4.87
N GLN A 201 -19.60 14.33 -4.65
CA GLN A 201 -19.69 13.31 -5.71
C GLN A 201 -21.13 12.81 -5.87
N ALA A 202 -21.96 13.60 -6.55
CA ALA A 202 -23.41 13.38 -6.65
C ALA A 202 -23.82 12.02 -7.28
N ASP A 203 -22.95 11.39 -8.06
CA ASP A 203 -23.19 10.09 -8.71
C ASP A 203 -22.58 8.89 -7.94
N VAL A 204 -21.95 9.14 -6.79
CA VAL A 204 -21.31 8.12 -5.98
C VAL A 204 -22.16 7.81 -4.75
N LEU A 205 -22.58 6.56 -4.61
CA LEU A 205 -23.18 6.07 -3.39
C LEU A 205 -22.07 5.58 -2.44
N VAL A 206 -22.02 6.19 -1.26
CA VAL A 206 -21.13 5.79 -0.17
C VAL A 206 -21.92 4.96 0.84
N ASP A 207 -21.48 3.73 1.09
CA ASP A 207 -22.12 2.76 1.97
C ASP A 207 -21.17 2.40 3.11
N GLY A 208 -21.49 2.92 4.31
CA GLY A 208 -20.65 2.87 5.51
C GLY A 208 -20.18 4.25 5.96
N VAL A 209 -20.00 4.41 7.27
CA VAL A 209 -19.46 5.63 7.91
C VAL A 209 -18.05 5.41 8.51
N VAL A 210 -17.65 4.14 8.62
CA VAL A 210 -16.35 3.68 9.13
C VAL A 210 -15.77 2.63 8.18
N SER A 211 -14.45 2.45 8.22
CA SER A 211 -13.76 1.44 7.42
C SER A 211 -14.20 0.00 7.77
N PRO A 212 -14.42 -0.88 6.77
CA PRO A 212 -14.28 -0.60 5.34
C PRO A 212 -15.52 0.10 4.76
N VAL A 213 -15.28 1.10 3.92
CA VAL A 213 -16.33 1.89 3.24
C VAL A 213 -16.50 1.38 1.82
N LYS A 214 -17.76 1.15 1.39
CA LYS A 214 -18.07 0.76 0.01
C LYS A 214 -18.44 1.98 -0.81
N LEU A 215 -17.71 2.18 -1.91
CA LEU A 215 -17.95 3.22 -2.90
C LEU A 215 -18.59 2.58 -4.14
N LYS A 216 -19.77 3.07 -4.55
CA LYS A 216 -20.56 2.49 -5.63
C LYS A 216 -20.93 3.53 -6.67
N ARG A 217 -20.80 3.18 -7.95
CA ARG A 217 -21.36 3.95 -9.06
C ARG A 217 -21.94 3.01 -10.11
N GLY A 218 -23.26 3.01 -10.25
CA GLY A 218 -23.95 2.00 -11.06
C GLY A 218 -23.69 0.58 -10.53
N LYS A 219 -23.02 -0.27 -11.34
CA LYS A 219 -22.63 -1.64 -10.97
C LYS A 219 -21.19 -1.76 -10.44
N GLU A 220 -20.43 -0.68 -10.52
CA GLU A 220 -19.03 -0.65 -10.09
C GLU A 220 -18.98 -0.49 -8.58
N THR A 221 -18.15 -1.30 -7.90
CA THR A 221 -17.97 -1.24 -6.44
C THR A 221 -16.48 -1.28 -6.11
N CYS A 222 -16.04 -0.36 -5.25
CA CYS A 222 -14.73 -0.33 -4.64
C CYS A 222 -14.85 -0.32 -3.11
N LEU A 223 -13.86 -0.91 -2.45
CA LEU A 223 -13.70 -0.89 -1.01
C LEU A 223 -12.56 0.06 -0.65
N LEU A 224 -12.84 1.03 0.21
CA LEU A 224 -11.86 1.87 0.89
C LEU A 224 -11.67 1.30 2.30
N SER A 225 -10.49 0.75 2.59
CA SER A 225 -10.19 0.12 3.87
C SER A 225 -8.94 0.71 4.51
N GLU A 226 -9.04 1.08 5.77
CA GLU A 226 -7.91 1.41 6.64
C GLU A 226 -7.10 0.17 6.98
N LEU A 227 -5.78 0.31 7.07
CA LEU A 227 -4.90 -0.69 7.62
C LEU A 227 -4.43 -0.26 9.02
N ARG A 228 -5.08 -0.80 10.06
CA ARG A 228 -4.77 -0.51 11.48
C ARG A 228 -4.27 -1.72 12.28
N VAL A 229 -4.13 -2.89 11.65
CA VAL A 229 -3.74 -4.12 12.36
C VAL A 229 -2.31 -3.99 12.87
N LYS A 230 -2.09 -4.22 14.17
CA LYS A 230 -0.74 -4.18 14.79
C LYS A 230 0.23 -5.09 14.04
N ARG A 231 1.42 -4.57 13.73
CA ARG A 231 2.44 -5.23 12.88
C ARG A 231 1.95 -5.58 11.47
N GLY A 232 0.88 -4.95 10.99
CA GLY A 232 0.38 -5.16 9.65
C GLY A 232 1.42 -4.76 8.59
N LEU A 233 1.31 -5.37 7.43
CA LEU A 233 2.27 -5.27 6.34
C LEU A 233 1.60 -4.72 5.10
N LEU A 234 2.36 -3.94 4.33
CA LEU A 234 1.99 -3.45 3.02
C LEU A 234 3.01 -3.98 1.99
N LEU A 235 2.54 -4.34 0.80
CA LEU A 235 3.45 -4.69 -0.29
C LEU A 235 4.36 -3.48 -0.57
N ALA A 236 5.68 -3.68 -0.51
CA ALA A 236 6.63 -2.59 -0.64
C ALA A 236 6.54 -1.97 -2.06
N PRO A 237 6.77 -0.65 -2.21
CA PRO A 237 6.95 -0.04 -3.52
C PRO A 237 8.01 -0.80 -4.32
N MET A 238 7.77 -0.97 -5.61
CA MET A 238 8.61 -1.73 -6.53
C MET A 238 8.73 -3.23 -6.20
N SER A 239 7.97 -3.77 -5.25
CA SER A 239 7.81 -5.21 -5.11
C SER A 239 6.85 -5.76 -6.17
N LEU A 240 7.13 -6.96 -6.67
CA LEU A 240 6.19 -7.75 -7.46
C LEU A 240 5.04 -8.22 -6.56
N ASN A 241 3.83 -8.18 -7.10
CA ASN A 241 2.66 -8.82 -6.50
C ASN A 241 2.73 -10.34 -6.78
N PRO A 242 2.67 -11.20 -5.75
CA PRO A 242 2.82 -12.64 -5.93
C PRO A 242 1.78 -13.30 -6.84
N GLU A 243 0.59 -12.72 -6.94
CA GLU A 243 -0.53 -13.28 -7.69
C GLU A 243 -0.49 -12.87 -9.16
N THR A 244 -0.23 -11.59 -9.43
CA THR A 244 -0.30 -11.03 -10.80
C THR A 244 1.07 -10.93 -11.48
N GLY A 245 2.16 -10.95 -10.71
CA GLY A 245 3.51 -10.67 -11.21
C GLY A 245 3.75 -9.21 -11.59
N LEU A 246 2.77 -8.31 -11.40
CA LEU A 246 2.91 -6.88 -11.66
C LEU A 246 3.59 -6.18 -10.49
N VAL A 247 4.27 -5.09 -10.80
CA VAL A 247 5.00 -4.27 -9.83
C VAL A 247 4.03 -3.36 -9.06
N SER A 248 4.26 -3.21 -7.75
CA SER A 248 3.61 -2.16 -6.95
C SER A 248 4.25 -0.80 -7.24
N VAL A 249 3.75 -0.11 -8.25
CA VAL A 249 4.38 1.12 -8.78
C VAL A 249 3.91 2.36 -8.03
N THR A 250 4.86 3.20 -7.66
CA THR A 250 4.59 4.53 -7.08
C THR A 250 4.02 5.48 -8.12
N ILE A 251 3.04 6.28 -7.74
CA ILE A 251 2.33 7.19 -8.62
C ILE A 251 2.35 8.58 -7.97
N ASN A 252 2.72 9.59 -8.75
CA ASN A 252 2.51 10.96 -8.31
C ASN A 252 0.99 11.22 -8.25
N PRO A 253 0.42 11.68 -7.11
CA PRO A 253 -1.02 11.94 -6.97
C PRO A 253 -1.61 12.75 -8.13
N LYS A 254 -0.90 13.79 -8.58
CA LYS A 254 -1.30 14.70 -9.66
C LYS A 254 -1.23 14.08 -11.06
N ARG A 255 -0.67 12.87 -11.18
CA ARG A 255 -0.54 12.13 -12.44
C ARG A 255 -1.28 10.80 -12.41
N LEU A 256 -2.15 10.59 -11.43
CA LEU A 256 -2.91 9.35 -11.30
C LEU A 256 -3.70 9.02 -12.57
N ASP A 257 -4.34 10.00 -13.20
CA ASP A 257 -5.13 9.79 -14.42
C ASP A 257 -4.33 9.18 -15.58
N GLY A 258 -3.04 9.54 -15.67
CA GLY A 258 -2.12 9.03 -16.68
C GLY A 258 -1.62 7.60 -16.41
N PHE A 259 -1.91 7.02 -15.23
CA PHE A 259 -1.49 5.66 -14.92
C PHE A 259 -2.22 4.61 -15.78
N THR A 260 -1.42 3.67 -16.30
CA THR A 260 -1.88 2.46 -17.00
C THR A 260 -1.15 1.23 -16.45
N VAL A 261 -1.75 0.05 -16.58
CA VAL A 261 -1.16 -1.21 -16.08
C VAL A 261 0.20 -1.51 -16.72
N TRP A 262 0.46 -1.04 -17.94
CA TRP A 262 1.74 -1.21 -18.62
C TRP A 262 2.90 -0.62 -17.83
N HIS A 263 2.69 0.49 -17.12
CA HIS A 263 3.72 1.07 -16.24
C HIS A 263 4.12 0.14 -15.10
N ALA A 264 3.32 -0.89 -14.80
CA ALA A 264 3.55 -1.87 -13.74
C ALA A 264 4.13 -3.20 -14.24
N SER A 265 4.53 -3.31 -15.51
CA SER A 265 5.35 -4.45 -15.94
C SER A 265 6.74 -4.38 -15.27
N PRO A 266 7.39 -5.52 -14.98
CA PRO A 266 8.76 -5.54 -14.46
C PRO A 266 9.76 -4.80 -15.35
N GLU A 267 9.53 -4.75 -16.66
CA GLU A 267 10.40 -4.11 -17.65
C GLU A 267 10.21 -2.59 -17.69
N ASP A 268 8.97 -2.11 -17.51
CA ASP A 268 8.60 -0.69 -17.68
C ASP A 268 8.55 0.06 -16.35
N ALA A 269 8.33 -0.61 -15.23
CA ALA A 269 8.31 0.03 -13.92
C ALA A 269 9.63 0.76 -13.65
N ARG A 270 9.55 1.93 -13.01
CA ARG A 270 10.71 2.76 -12.64
C ARG A 270 10.64 3.08 -11.16
N GLY A 271 11.74 2.82 -10.45
CA GLY A 271 11.84 3.18 -9.04
C GLY A 271 11.81 4.70 -8.86
N VAL A 272 11.02 5.15 -7.89
CA VAL A 272 10.99 6.55 -7.45
C VAL A 272 11.39 6.57 -5.99
N VAL A 273 12.15 7.59 -5.58
CA VAL A 273 12.54 7.78 -4.19
C VAL A 273 11.31 8.19 -3.38
N TRP A 274 11.04 7.47 -2.29
CA TRP A 274 10.02 7.82 -1.31
C TRP A 274 10.66 8.78 -0.29
N ALA A 275 10.73 10.05 -0.65
CA ALA A 275 11.14 11.07 0.30
C ALA A 275 9.94 11.44 1.18
N PRO A 276 10.11 11.51 2.51
CA PRO A 276 9.09 12.09 3.37
C PRO A 276 8.84 13.55 2.94
N PRO A 277 7.61 14.08 3.15
CA PRO A 277 7.34 15.47 2.85
C PRO A 277 8.31 16.37 3.62
N SER A 278 8.69 17.49 2.99
CA SER A 278 9.67 18.41 3.58
C SER A 278 9.13 19.18 4.80
N ARG A 279 7.82 19.11 5.06
CA ARG A 279 7.12 19.82 6.12
C ARG A 279 6.02 18.94 6.70
N GLU A 280 5.88 18.99 8.00
CA GLU A 280 4.71 18.46 8.70
C GLU A 280 3.45 19.25 8.27
N SER A 281 2.30 18.58 8.23
CA SER A 281 1.03 19.23 7.90
C SER A 281 0.31 19.65 9.19
N TYR A 282 0.52 20.88 9.63
CA TYR A 282 -0.23 21.47 10.76
C TYR A 282 -1.72 21.64 10.43
N GLU A 283 -2.12 21.62 9.16
CA GLU A 283 -3.53 21.63 8.78
C GLU A 283 -4.27 20.36 9.26
N LEU A 284 -3.55 19.23 9.43
CA LEU A 284 -4.11 18.04 10.07
C LEU A 284 -4.59 18.33 11.50
N LEU A 285 -3.95 19.27 12.22
CA LEU A 285 -4.37 19.66 13.57
C LEU A 285 -5.78 20.26 13.59
N ARG A 286 -6.16 20.98 12.54
CA ARG A 286 -7.50 21.57 12.44
C ARG A 286 -8.58 20.51 12.31
N GLN A 287 -8.28 19.44 11.56
CA GLN A 287 -9.23 18.37 11.31
C GLN A 287 -9.39 17.45 12.51
N ILE A 288 -8.34 17.25 13.32
CA ILE A 288 -8.44 16.45 14.55
C ILE A 288 -9.05 17.19 15.72
N ARG A 289 -9.19 18.52 15.65
CA ARG A 289 -9.66 19.33 16.77
C ARG A 289 -11.00 18.88 17.38
N PRO A 290 -12.01 18.45 16.59
CA PRO A 290 -13.26 17.92 17.14
C PRO A 290 -13.07 16.61 17.93
N TRP A 291 -11.93 15.95 17.77
CA TRP A 291 -11.63 14.65 18.35
C TRP A 291 -10.51 14.71 19.40
N LEU A 292 -9.84 15.86 19.56
CA LEU A 292 -8.87 16.05 20.63
C LEU A 292 -9.61 16.10 21.98
N PRO A 293 -9.07 15.46 23.03
CA PRO A 293 -9.56 15.66 24.39
C PRO A 293 -9.61 17.16 24.72
N GLU A 294 -10.66 17.64 25.41
CA GLU A 294 -10.83 19.07 25.71
C GLU A 294 -9.58 19.71 26.35
N ALA A 295 -8.82 18.94 27.12
CA ALA A 295 -7.56 19.36 27.73
C ALA A 295 -6.50 19.78 26.69
N MET A 296 -6.41 19.10 25.54
CA MET A 296 -5.47 19.45 24.46
C MET A 296 -6.03 20.52 23.52
N ALA A 297 -7.36 20.60 23.39
CA ALA A 297 -8.02 21.62 22.57
C ALA A 297 -7.83 23.06 23.12
N ALA A 298 -7.58 23.19 24.42
CA ALA A 298 -7.30 24.48 25.07
C ALA A 298 -5.91 25.02 24.74
N GLU A 299 -4.88 24.17 24.70
CA GLU A 299 -3.48 24.55 24.44
C GLU A 299 -3.20 24.88 22.96
N THR A 300 -3.96 24.27 22.04
CA THR A 300 -3.84 24.49 20.59
C THR A 300 -4.48 25.78 20.09
N SER A 301 -5.20 26.53 20.95
CA SER A 301 -5.88 27.78 20.57
C SER A 301 -4.96 28.97 20.24
N VAL A 302 -3.64 28.78 20.36
CA VAL A 302 -2.61 29.82 20.17
C VAL A 302 -1.97 29.78 18.78
N PHE A 303 -2.32 28.80 17.93
CA PHE A 303 -1.80 28.61 16.57
C PHE A 303 -2.89 28.72 15.51
#